data_AF-A0A8T4KTK0-F1
#
_entry.id   AF-A0A8T4KTK0-F1
#
_cell.length_a   1.000
_cell.length_b   1.000
_cell.length_c   1.000
_cell.angle_alpha   90.00
_cell.angle_beta   90.00
_cell.angle_gamma   90.00
#
_symmetry.space_group_name_H-M   'P 1'
#
loop_
_entity.id
_entity.type
_entity.pdbx_description
1 polymer ?
#
loop_
_entity_poly.entity_id
_entity_poly.type
_entity_poly.pdbx_seq_one_letter_code
_entity_poly.pdbx_strand_id
1 'polypeptide(L)'
;MQKKNAEKYPEEVITHDRKGNPEVRTLLDKGQFVRYHYANPKTGRLLEKGKFTILLKNERGELIHFYAIPMQQGKRYLLIEVREKVIERKVWDARKKKAVELW
;
A
#
# COMPACT_ATOMS: atom_id res chain seq x y z
N MET A 1 -28.15 -19.38 -2.94
CA MET A 1 -27.09 -19.22 -1.92
C MET A 1 -26.33 -17.93 -2.19
N GLN A 2 -26.57 -16.88 -1.41
CA GLN A 2 -25.90 -15.59 -1.56
C GLN A 2 -24.51 -15.64 -0.89
N LYS A 3 -23.44 -15.55 -1.68
CA LYS A 3 -22.07 -15.35 -1.16
C LYS A 3 -21.87 -13.86 -0.86
N LYS A 4 -22.41 -13.38 0.26
CA LYS A 4 -22.05 -12.07 0.84
C LYS A 4 -20.80 -12.24 1.69
N ASN A 5 -19.69 -11.61 1.28
CA ASN A 5 -18.61 -11.06 2.14
C ASN A 5 -17.43 -10.58 1.28
N ALA A 6 -17.67 -9.62 0.38
CA ALA A 6 -16.64 -9.04 -0.50
C ALA A 6 -16.37 -7.53 -0.27
N GLU A 7 -17.08 -6.85 0.64
CA GLU A 7 -16.93 -5.40 0.81
C GLU A 7 -16.47 -5.02 2.23
N LYS A 8 -15.26 -5.42 2.62
CA LYS A 8 -14.62 -4.86 3.83
C LYS A 8 -13.92 -3.52 3.54
N TYR A 9 -13.51 -3.30 2.30
CA TYR A 9 -12.69 -2.16 1.90
C TYR A 9 -13.36 -1.41 0.74
N PRO A 10 -13.34 -0.06 0.75
CA PRO A 10 -13.87 0.74 -0.36
C PRO A 10 -12.99 0.60 -1.61
N GLU A 11 -13.57 0.76 -2.80
CA GLU A 11 -12.87 0.54 -4.08
C GLU A 11 -11.62 1.41 -4.25
N GLU A 12 -11.62 2.63 -3.71
CA GLU A 12 -10.52 3.60 -3.79
C GLU A 12 -9.19 3.13 -3.15
N VAL A 13 -9.24 2.14 -2.27
CA VAL A 13 -8.03 1.52 -1.68
C VAL A 13 -7.65 0.20 -2.35
N ILE A 14 -8.49 -0.29 -3.27
CA ILE A 14 -8.25 -1.50 -4.04
C ILE A 14 -7.36 -1.18 -5.24
N THR A 15 -6.53 -2.15 -5.60
CA THR A 15 -5.71 -2.14 -6.81
C THR A 15 -5.56 -3.55 -7.33
N HIS A 16 -4.87 -3.70 -8.46
CA HIS A 16 -4.65 -5.00 -9.06
C HIS A 16 -3.16 -5.18 -9.34
N ASP A 17 -2.64 -6.37 -9.04
CA ASP A 17 -1.30 -6.74 -9.45
C ASP A 17 -1.20 -6.88 -10.97
N ARG A 18 0.01 -7.16 -11.48
CA ARG A 18 0.23 -7.37 -12.94
C ARG A 18 -0.56 -8.55 -13.53
N LYS A 19 -1.08 -9.45 -12.70
CA LYS A 19 -1.89 -10.61 -13.09
C LYS A 19 -3.39 -10.35 -12.95
N GLY A 20 -3.79 -9.15 -12.53
CA GLY A 20 -5.19 -8.78 -12.31
C GLY A 20 -5.77 -9.27 -10.97
N ASN A 21 -4.94 -9.74 -10.03
CA ASN A 21 -5.43 -10.14 -8.70
C ASN A 21 -5.67 -8.89 -7.84
N PRO A 22 -6.80 -8.81 -7.12
CA PRO A 22 -7.12 -7.64 -6.32
C PRO A 22 -6.29 -7.60 -5.03
N GLU A 23 -5.79 -6.41 -4.70
CA GLU A 23 -4.99 -6.10 -3.52
C GLU A 23 -5.55 -4.86 -2.83
N VAL A 24 -5.44 -4.77 -1.51
CA VAL A 24 -5.76 -3.55 -0.76
C VAL A 24 -4.48 -2.87 -0.27
N ARG A 25 -4.35 -1.57 -0.55
CA ARG A 25 -3.31 -0.72 0.05
C ARG A 25 -3.69 -0.43 1.50
N THR A 26 -2.91 -0.92 2.45
CA THR A 26 -3.17 -0.71 3.88
C THR A 26 -2.06 0.13 4.51
N LEU A 27 -2.46 1.21 5.17
CA LEU A 27 -1.57 2.17 5.83
C LEU A 27 -0.79 1.49 6.96
N LEU A 28 0.53 1.70 6.97
CA LEU A 28 1.38 1.37 8.11
C LEU A 28 1.50 2.58 9.03
N ASP A 29 1.93 3.71 8.46
CA ASP A 29 2.05 5.02 9.11
C ASP A 29 2.20 6.14 8.08
N LYS A 30 1.99 7.38 8.54
CA LYS A 30 2.27 8.59 7.77
C LYS A 30 2.82 9.71 8.65
N GLY A 31 3.69 10.53 8.05
CA GLY A 31 4.33 11.71 8.64
C GLY A 31 4.99 12.53 7.52
N GLN A 32 6.30 12.76 7.59
CA GLN A 32 7.05 13.36 6.47
C GLN A 32 7.07 12.47 5.21
N PHE A 33 6.90 11.16 5.40
CA PHE A 33 6.70 10.17 4.35
C PHE A 33 5.51 9.27 4.72
N VAL A 34 4.98 8.55 3.74
CA VAL A 34 3.90 7.58 3.93
C VAL A 34 4.44 6.18 3.70
N ARG A 35 4.07 5.26 4.58
CA ARG A 35 4.32 3.83 4.39
C ARG A 35 3.02 3.06 4.35
N TYR A 36 2.92 2.15 3.40
CA TYR A 36 1.80 1.23 3.30
C TYR A 36 2.27 -0.10 2.72
N HIS A 37 1.47 -1.14 2.88
CA HIS A 37 1.70 -2.46 2.29
C HIS A 37 0.48 -2.95 1.50
N TYR A 38 0.64 -4.04 0.77
CA TYR A 38 -0.45 -4.70 0.09
C TYR A 38 -0.91 -5.91 0.89
N ALA A 39 -2.23 -6.00 1.09
CA ALA A 39 -2.86 -7.13 1.74
C ALA A 39 -3.93 -7.74 0.82
N ASN A 40 -4.26 -9.00 1.06
CA ASN A 40 -5.35 -9.66 0.39
C ASN A 40 -6.69 -9.04 0.86
N PRO A 41 -7.56 -8.54 -0.03
CA PRO A 41 -8.78 -7.84 0.36
C PRO A 41 -9.81 -8.75 1.03
N LYS A 42 -9.77 -10.06 0.80
CA LYS A 42 -10.69 -11.04 1.42
C LYS A 42 -10.25 -11.42 2.83
N THR A 43 -8.95 -11.58 3.06
CA THR A 43 -8.41 -12.09 4.34
C THR A 43 -7.78 -11.02 5.23
N GLY A 44 -7.40 -9.87 4.66
CA GLY A 44 -6.60 -8.84 5.32
C GLY A 44 -5.14 -9.26 5.60
N ARG A 45 -4.71 -10.45 5.16
CA ARG A 45 -3.34 -10.93 5.35
C ARG A 45 -2.40 -10.26 4.36
N LEU A 46 -1.16 -10.02 4.80
CA LEU A 46 -0.10 -9.47 3.94
C LEU A 46 0.17 -10.39 2.75
N LEU A 47 0.36 -9.79 1.57
CA LEU A 47 0.73 -10.55 0.37
C LEU A 47 2.23 -10.88 0.35
N GLU A 48 3.07 -9.95 0.80
CA GLU A 48 4.52 -10.15 0.90
C GLU A 48 5.00 -9.78 2.31
N LYS A 49 5.59 -10.75 3.02
CA LYS A 49 6.03 -10.55 4.42
C LYS A 49 7.16 -9.53 4.48
N GLY A 50 6.94 -8.46 5.22
CA GLY A 50 7.95 -7.43 5.50
C GLY A 50 8.19 -6.43 4.37
N LYS A 51 7.65 -6.65 3.16
CA LYS A 51 7.71 -5.68 2.07
C LYS A 51 6.70 -4.55 2.30
N PHE A 52 7.09 -3.33 1.96
CA PHE A 52 6.21 -2.17 1.99
C PHE A 52 6.61 -1.15 0.92
N THR A 53 5.71 -0.22 0.66
CA THR A 53 5.95 0.96 -0.18
C THR A 53 6.27 2.16 0.70
N ILE A 54 7.21 3.00 0.25
CA ILE A 54 7.48 4.33 0.80
C ILE A 54 7.12 5.36 -0.27
N LEU A 55 6.34 6.36 0.12
CA LEU A 55 6.11 7.57 -0.68
C LEU A 55 6.69 8.77 0.06
N LEU A 56 7.55 9.50 -0.62
CA LEU A 56 8.08 10.79 -0.17
C LEU A 56 7.48 11.88 -1.05
N LYS A 57 7.17 13.04 -0.45
CA LYS A 57 6.75 14.23 -1.17
C LYS A 57 7.81 15.31 -0.97
N ASN A 58 8.43 15.78 -2.04
CA ASN A 58 9.40 16.85 -1.94
C ASN A 58 8.72 18.22 -1.82
N GLU A 59 9.49 19.29 -1.60
CA GLU A 59 8.97 20.66 -1.43
C GLU A 59 8.25 21.19 -2.67
N ARG A 60 8.55 20.66 -3.86
CA ARG A 60 7.86 20.98 -5.12
C ARG A 60 6.55 20.21 -5.27
N GLY A 61 6.22 19.34 -4.31
CA GLY A 61 5.03 18.50 -4.33
C GLY A 61 5.17 17.21 -5.15
N GLU A 62 6.36 16.92 -5.70
CA GLU A 62 6.61 15.74 -6.50
C GLU A 62 6.73 14.50 -5.60
N LEU A 63 6.17 13.38 -6.07
CA LEU A 63 6.16 12.12 -5.34
C LEU A 63 7.28 11.21 -5.80
N ILE A 64 8.10 10.77 -4.85
CA ILE A 64 9.15 9.77 -5.05
C ILE A 64 8.66 8.46 -4.41
N HIS A 65 8.69 7.38 -5.19
CA HIS A 65 8.12 6.08 -4.81
C HIS A 65 9.20 5.01 -4.77
N PHE A 66 9.29 4.32 -3.63
CA PHE A 66 10.14 3.15 -3.47
C PHE A 66 9.34 1.92 -3.05
N TYR A 67 9.73 0.76 -3.58
CA TYR A 67 9.48 -0.52 -2.90
C TYR A 67 10.63 -0.82 -1.95
N ALA A 68 10.31 -1.13 -0.69
CA ALA A 68 11.25 -1.61 0.30
C ALA A 68 11.11 -3.13 0.44
N ILE A 69 12.13 -3.86 -0.02
CA ILE A 69 12.15 -5.33 -0.01
C ILE A 69 13.11 -5.79 1.10
N PRO A 70 12.66 -6.58 2.08
CA PRO A 70 13.54 -7.07 3.15
C PRO A 70 14.61 -8.00 2.58
N MET A 71 15.86 -7.82 3.01
CA MET A 71 16.94 -8.76 2.70
C MET A 71 16.89 -9.98 3.63
N GLN A 72 17.57 -11.07 3.28
CA GLN A 72 17.53 -12.36 3.99
C GLN A 72 17.74 -12.27 5.51
N GLN A 73 18.58 -11.33 5.98
CA GLN A 73 18.88 -11.15 7.41
C GLN A 73 17.87 -10.26 8.16
N GLY A 74 16.84 -9.74 7.48
CA GLY A 74 15.73 -8.96 8.06
C GLY A 74 16.09 -7.57 8.61
N LYS A 75 17.37 -7.23 8.72
CA LYS A 75 17.86 -5.95 9.27
C LYS A 75 18.04 -4.85 8.21
N ARG A 76 17.96 -5.19 6.93
CA ARG A 76 18.23 -4.28 5.81
C ARG A 76 17.13 -4.42 4.77
N TYR A 77 16.88 -3.33 4.06
CA TYR A 77 15.94 -3.28 2.95
C TYR A 77 16.67 -2.83 1.69
N LEU A 78 16.38 -3.49 0.57
CA LEU A 78 16.68 -2.97 -0.76
C LEU A 78 15.56 -2.00 -1.13
N LEU A 79 15.92 -0.78 -1.52
CA LEU A 79 14.98 0.20 -2.07
C LEU A 79 15.06 0.17 -3.59
N ILE A 80 13.91 -0.04 -4.22
CA ILE A 80 13.76 0.03 -5.68
C ILE A 80 12.88 1.22 -6.00
N GLU A 81 13.46 2.22 -6.65
CA GLU A 81 12.72 3.40 -7.13
C GLU A 81 11.78 3.00 -8.27
N VAL A 82 10.53 3.45 -8.18
CA VAL A 82 9.52 3.25 -9.21
C VAL A 82 9.48 4.50 -10.06
N ARG A 83 9.93 4.38 -11.32
CA ARG A 83 10.00 5.50 -12.28
C ARG A 83 8.64 5.91 -12.86
N GLU A 84 7.60 5.12 -12.61
CA GLU A 84 6.24 5.42 -13.03
C GLU A 84 5.64 6.54 -12.16
N LYS A 85 4.95 7.48 -12.80
CA LYS A 85 4.32 8.60 -12.12
C LYS A 85 3.33 8.07 -11.07
N VAL A 86 3.49 8.46 -9.81
CA VAL A 86 2.53 8.12 -8.76
C VAL A 86 1.24 8.86 -9.04
N ILE A 87 0.22 8.12 -9.46
CA ILE A 87 -1.15 8.63 -9.48
C ILE A 87 -1.62 8.77 -8.03
N GLU A 88 -2.36 9.85 -7.77
CA GLU A 88 -3.09 10.08 -6.52
C GLU A 88 -3.90 8.84 -6.15
N ARG A 89 -3.78 8.41 -4.89
CA ARG A 89 -4.34 7.14 -4.42
C ARG A 89 -4.67 7.25 -2.94
N LYS A 90 -5.70 6.53 -2.50
CA LYS A 90 -6.01 6.37 -1.08
C LYS A 90 -5.44 5.07 -0.53
N VAL A 91 -5.31 5.03 0.79
CA VAL A 91 -4.90 3.86 1.56
C VAL A 91 -5.90 3.59 2.68
N TRP A 92 -6.06 2.32 3.04
CA TRP A 92 -6.91 1.92 4.15
C TRP A 92 -6.22 2.16 5.49
N ASP A 93 -6.79 3.01 6.34
CA ASP A 93 -6.38 3.16 7.73
C ASP A 93 -7.17 2.17 8.60
N ALA A 94 -6.53 1.07 9.00
CA ALA A 94 -7.16 0.03 9.81
C ALA A 94 -7.57 0.51 11.21
N ARG A 95 -6.92 1.55 11.75
CA ARG A 95 -7.25 2.12 13.06
C ARG A 95 -8.53 2.95 12.97
N LYS A 96 -8.66 3.75 11.90
CA LYS A 96 -9.85 4.60 11.64
C LYS A 96 -10.97 3.87 10.91
N LYS A 97 -10.70 2.66 10.40
CA LYS A 97 -11.61 1.87 9.57
C LYS A 97 -12.17 2.65 8.38
N LYS A 98 -11.31 3.41 7.69
CA LYS A 98 -11.69 4.18 6.50
C LYS A 98 -10.53 4.32 5.54
N ALA A 99 -10.86 4.61 4.28
CA ALA A 99 -9.89 5.12 3.34
C ALA A 99 -9.45 6.53 3.73
N VAL A 100 -8.16 6.81 3.55
CA VAL A 100 -7.57 8.12 3.84
C VAL A 100 -6.64 8.53 2.70
N GLU A 101 -6.52 9.84 2.52
CA GLU A 101 -5.50 10.42 1.67
C GLU A 101 -4.10 10.16 2.24
N LEU A 102 -3.14 10.09 1.32
CA LEU A 102 -1.73 9.90 1.64
C LEU A 102 -1.18 11.06 2.48
N TRP A 103 -1.52 12.31 2.14
CA TRP A 103 -1.17 13.50 2.90
C TRP A 103 -2.41 14.03 3.62
#